data_AF-A0AA38WLQ4-F1
#
_entry.id   AF-A0AA38WLQ4-F1
#
_cell.length_a   1.000
_cell.length_b   1.000
_cell.length_c   1.000
_cell.angle_alpha   90.00
_cell.angle_beta   90.00
_cell.angle_gamma   90.00
#
_symmetry.space_group_name_H-M   'P 1'
#
loop_
_entity.id
_entity.type
_entity.pdbx_description
1 polymer ?
#
loop_
_entity_poly.entity_id
_entity_poly.type
_entity_poly.pdbx_seq_one_letter_code
_entity_poly.pdbx_strand_id
1 'polypeptide(L)'
;MREYYCYKFQIRPHENVLLFGGRLFQQFVVDTYIKLETARLEFVERNQVRIRSDLYQGVVDCVNAGEVQPSRIGQRVVLPATFIGGPRDMRRRFLDAMTLVQDDRKPDVFLTMTCKPNLPKILTELLLVKLLKIDQILLPESSMPS
;
A
#
# COMPACT_ATOMS: atom_id res chain seq x y z
N MET A 1 7.66 10.48 10.97
CA MET A 1 7.51 11.01 9.59
C MET A 1 6.23 10.52 8.91
N ARG A 2 5.95 9.21 8.87
CA ARG A 2 4.72 8.65 8.28
C ARG A 2 3.42 9.19 8.90
N GLU A 3 3.36 9.27 10.23
CA GLU A 3 2.18 9.77 10.97
C GLU A 3 1.86 11.23 10.64
N TYR A 4 2.89 12.08 10.51
CA TYR A 4 2.75 13.49 10.12
C TYR A 4 2.11 13.63 8.72
N TYR A 5 2.58 12.86 7.74
CA TYR A 5 1.99 12.86 6.41
C TYR A 5 0.58 12.27 6.40
N CYS A 6 0.32 11.22 7.20
CA CYS A 6 -1.01 10.63 7.32
C CYS A 6 -2.04 11.62 7.90
N TYR A 7 -1.62 12.41 8.90
CA TYR A 7 -2.42 13.52 9.42
C TYR A 7 -2.72 14.57 8.36
N LYS A 8 -1.73 14.95 7.53
CA LYS A 8 -1.91 15.92 6.44
C LYS A 8 -2.78 15.42 5.28
N PHE A 9 -2.91 14.12 5.08
CA PHE A 9 -3.77 13.52 4.06
C PHE A 9 -5.19 13.22 4.55
N GLN A 10 -5.50 13.44 5.82
CA GLN A 10 -6.80 13.16 6.38
C GLN A 10 -7.87 14.13 5.84
N ILE A 11 -8.96 13.60 5.30
CA ILE A 11 -10.09 14.41 4.82
C ILE A 11 -10.83 14.98 6.03
N ARG A 12 -10.90 16.31 6.15
CA ARG A 12 -11.62 17.03 7.19
C ARG A 12 -12.67 17.97 6.60
N PRO A 13 -13.79 18.25 7.28
CA PRO A 13 -14.85 19.08 6.72
C PRO A 13 -14.45 20.54 6.50
N HIS A 14 -13.50 21.08 7.27
CA HIS A 14 -13.19 22.52 7.26
C HIS A 14 -11.89 22.91 6.52
N GLU A 15 -10.91 22.02 6.39
CA GLU A 15 -9.61 22.37 5.78
C GLU A 15 -9.02 21.21 4.98
N ASN A 16 -9.16 21.26 3.66
CA ASN A 16 -8.56 20.30 2.72
C ASN A 16 -7.85 21.01 1.55
N VAL A 17 -7.23 22.18 1.79
CA VAL A 17 -6.59 22.98 0.72
C VAL A 17 -5.58 22.14 -0.08
N LEU A 18 -4.83 21.28 0.60
CA LEU A 18 -3.90 20.34 -0.03
C LEU A 18 -4.59 19.35 -0.97
N LEU A 19 -5.76 18.80 -0.59
CA LEU A 19 -6.47 17.78 -1.38
C LEU A 19 -7.16 18.38 -2.62
N PHE A 20 -7.50 19.68 -2.59
CA PHE A 20 -8.06 20.39 -3.74
C PHE A 20 -7.02 20.84 -4.77
N GLY A 21 -5.72 20.67 -4.49
CA GLY A 21 -4.61 21.11 -5.34
C GLY A 21 -4.42 20.34 -6.66
N GLY A 22 -5.31 19.41 -7.01
CA GLY A 22 -5.32 18.74 -8.32
C GLY A 22 -3.97 18.12 -8.71
N ARG A 23 -3.34 18.64 -9.77
CA ARG A 23 -2.00 18.18 -10.24
C ARG A 23 -0.89 18.46 -9.23
N LEU A 24 -0.94 19.60 -8.54
CA LEU A 24 0.05 19.96 -7.51
C LEU A 24 -0.03 18.98 -6.34
N PHE A 25 -1.25 18.56 -5.98
CA PHE A 25 -1.47 17.52 -4.99
C PHE A 25 -0.85 16.17 -5.41
N GLN A 26 -1.05 15.77 -6.66
CA GLN A 26 -0.45 14.53 -7.19
C GLN A 26 1.08 14.56 -7.10
N GLN A 27 1.71 15.69 -7.47
CA GLN A 27 3.16 15.86 -7.33
C GLN A 27 3.60 15.78 -5.86
N PHE A 28 2.89 16.44 -4.95
CA PHE A 28 3.16 16.37 -3.52
C PHE A 28 3.05 14.94 -2.96
N VAL A 29 2.04 14.17 -3.38
CA VAL A 29 1.89 12.76 -2.98
C VAL A 29 3.08 11.93 -3.45
N VAL A 30 3.52 12.10 -4.70
CA VAL A 30 4.68 11.38 -5.23
C VAL A 30 5.96 11.77 -4.49
N ASP A 31 6.20 13.05 -4.27
CA ASP A 31 7.40 13.54 -3.57
C ASP A 31 7.45 13.04 -2.11
N THR A 32 6.32 13.06 -1.42
CA THR A 32 6.23 12.53 -0.04
C THR A 32 6.42 11.02 0.01
N TYR A 33 5.91 10.29 -0.98
CA TYR A 33 6.15 8.85 -1.12
C TYR A 33 7.63 8.55 -1.32
N ILE A 34 8.30 9.24 -2.24
CA ILE A 34 9.74 9.05 -2.50
C ILE A 34 10.53 9.32 -1.22
N LYS A 35 10.26 10.41 -0.50
CA LYS A 35 10.93 10.71 0.78
C LYS A 35 10.77 9.60 1.81
N LEU A 36 9.54 9.05 1.92
CA LEU A 36 9.26 7.98 2.87
C LEU A 36 9.97 6.67 2.49
N GLU A 37 9.98 6.32 1.21
CA GLU A 37 10.66 5.13 0.72
C GLU A 37 12.18 5.25 0.81
N THR A 38 12.76 6.42 0.51
CA THR A 38 14.20 6.65 0.72
C THR A 38 14.58 6.47 2.19
N ALA A 39 13.82 7.05 3.12
CA ALA A 39 14.06 6.88 4.56
C ALA A 39 13.94 5.41 5.00
N ARG A 40 13.02 4.64 4.40
CA ARG A 40 12.89 3.20 4.65
C ARG A 40 14.09 2.42 4.11
N LEU A 41 14.55 2.73 2.90
CA LEU A 41 15.71 2.07 2.29
C LEU A 41 16.99 2.36 3.09
N GLU A 42 17.19 3.61 3.53
CA GLU A 42 18.30 3.96 4.42
C GLU A 42 18.25 3.18 5.73
N PHE A 43 17.07 2.99 6.32
CA PHE A 43 16.92 2.17 7.52
C PHE A 43 17.33 0.71 7.27
N VAL A 44 16.92 0.14 6.14
CA VAL A 44 17.29 -1.23 5.75
C VAL A 44 18.79 -1.37 5.51
N GLU A 45 19.40 -0.38 4.89
CA GLU A 45 20.85 -0.35 4.65
C GLU A 45 21.63 -0.31 5.97
N ARG A 46 21.24 0.57 6.90
CA ARG A 46 21.91 0.70 8.21
C ARG A 46 21.71 -0.51 9.12
N ASN A 47 20.53 -1.13 9.09
CA ASN A 47 20.18 -2.26 9.96
C ASN A 47 20.40 -3.64 9.30
N GLN A 48 21.19 -3.70 8.24
CA GLN A 48 21.36 -4.92 7.45
C GLN A 48 21.96 -6.10 8.26
N VAL A 49 22.77 -5.81 9.28
CA VAL A 49 23.34 -6.84 10.17
C VAL A 49 22.23 -7.57 10.94
N ARG A 50 21.27 -6.82 11.48
CA ARG A 50 20.13 -7.39 12.23
C ARG A 50 19.18 -8.15 11.32
N ILE A 51 18.89 -7.60 10.13
CA ILE A 51 18.04 -8.28 9.12
C ILE A 51 18.68 -9.60 8.68
N ARG A 52 20.02 -9.64 8.58
CA ARG A 52 20.77 -10.87 8.29
C ARG A 52 20.75 -11.86 9.45
N SER A 53 20.93 -11.43 10.70
CA SER A 53 20.85 -12.34 11.85
C SER A 53 19.47 -12.98 11.96
N ASP A 54 18.40 -12.19 11.82
CA ASP A 54 17.02 -12.68 11.87
C ASP A 54 16.75 -13.70 10.74
N LEU A 55 17.33 -13.46 9.55
CA LEU A 55 17.26 -14.40 8.43
C LEU A 55 17.99 -15.71 8.73
N TYR A 56 19.22 -15.64 9.25
CA TYR A 56 19.99 -16.84 9.57
C TYR A 56 19.29 -17.66 10.67
N GLN A 57 18.71 -16.99 11.67
CA GLN A 57 17.93 -17.64 12.71
C GLN A 57 16.70 -18.35 12.12
N GLY A 58 15.92 -17.68 11.27
CA GLY A 58 14.80 -18.32 10.57
C GLY A 58 15.22 -19.47 9.64
N VAL A 59 16.39 -19.40 9.02
CA VAL A 59 16.94 -20.52 8.22
C VAL A 59 17.32 -21.70 9.11
N VAL A 60 17.96 -21.46 10.24
CA VAL A 60 18.30 -22.50 11.22
C VAL A 60 17.03 -23.19 11.72
N ASP A 61 15.98 -22.42 12.01
CA ASP A 61 14.68 -22.96 12.45
C ASP A 61 14.03 -23.83 11.36
N CYS A 62 14.06 -23.41 10.09
CA CYS A 62 13.56 -24.21 8.97
C CYS A 62 14.38 -25.48 8.70
N VAL A 63 15.70 -25.42 8.86
CA VAL A 63 16.59 -26.58 8.75
C VAL A 63 16.31 -27.57 9.88
N ASN A 64 16.09 -27.08 11.10
CA ASN A 64 15.68 -27.91 12.22
C ASN A 64 14.30 -28.56 11.99
N ALA A 65 13.42 -27.90 11.22
CA ALA A 65 12.12 -28.43 10.78
C ALA A 65 12.22 -29.38 9.56
N GLY A 66 13.41 -29.67 9.05
CA GLY A 66 13.65 -30.67 8.00
C GLY A 66 13.59 -30.16 6.55
N GLU A 67 13.40 -28.86 6.31
CA GLU A 67 13.39 -28.29 4.96
C GLU A 67 14.77 -27.72 4.58
N VAL A 68 15.51 -28.46 3.74
CA VAL A 68 16.89 -28.09 3.36
C VAL A 68 16.97 -27.73 1.88
N GLN A 69 16.86 -26.44 1.56
CA GLN A 69 17.35 -25.89 0.27
C GLN A 69 18.40 -24.79 0.50
N PRO A 70 19.70 -25.10 0.39
CA PRO A 70 20.81 -24.20 0.71
C PRO A 70 21.15 -23.18 -0.41
N SER A 71 20.40 -23.15 -1.51
CA SER A 71 20.81 -22.51 -2.77
C SER A 71 20.73 -20.97 -2.81
N ARG A 72 20.58 -20.27 -1.67
CA ARG A 72 20.38 -18.80 -1.62
C ARG A 72 21.42 -18.01 -0.83
N ILE A 73 22.53 -18.66 -0.46
CA ILE A 73 23.62 -18.02 0.28
C ILE A 73 24.45 -17.18 -0.71
N GLY A 74 24.23 -15.86 -0.73
CA GLY A 74 25.00 -14.96 -1.61
C GLY A 74 24.52 -13.51 -1.77
N GLN A 75 23.37 -13.09 -1.21
CA GLN A 75 22.91 -11.71 -1.39
C GLN A 75 23.61 -10.73 -0.43
N ARG A 76 24.39 -9.79 -1.01
CA ARG A 76 25.11 -8.72 -0.30
C ARG A 76 24.17 -7.72 0.39
N VAL A 77 22.95 -7.56 -0.11
CA VAL A 77 21.90 -6.72 0.47
C VAL A 77 20.61 -7.51 0.45
N VAL A 78 19.98 -7.65 1.61
CA VAL A 78 18.73 -8.36 1.78
C VAL A 78 17.62 -7.33 1.99
N LEU A 79 16.66 -7.28 1.07
CA LEU A 79 15.46 -6.47 1.26
C LEU A 79 14.46 -7.25 2.14
N PRO A 80 13.89 -6.63 3.20
CA PRO A 80 12.86 -7.27 4.02
C PRO A 80 11.57 -7.48 3.23
N ALA A 81 10.73 -8.41 3.70
CA ALA A 81 9.43 -8.70 3.07
C ALA A 81 8.42 -7.53 3.15
N THR A 82 8.74 -6.46 3.88
CA THR A 82 7.96 -5.22 3.93
C THR A 82 8.11 -4.37 2.67
N PHE A 83 9.11 -4.66 1.81
CA PHE A 83 9.29 -3.98 0.55
C PHE A 83 8.34 -4.53 -0.52
N ILE A 84 7.32 -3.75 -0.87
CA ILE A 84 6.24 -4.16 -1.77
C ILE A 84 6.79 -4.41 -3.18
N GLY A 85 6.42 -5.56 -3.77
CA GLY A 85 6.87 -5.96 -5.11
C GLY A 85 8.25 -6.61 -5.16
N GLY A 86 8.94 -6.72 -4.01
CA GLY A 86 10.16 -7.52 -3.91
C GLY A 86 9.89 -9.02 -3.99
N PRO A 87 10.91 -9.84 -4.33
CA PRO A 87 10.76 -11.30 -4.40
C PRO A 87 10.34 -11.93 -3.06
N ARG A 88 10.66 -11.28 -1.92
CA ARG A 88 10.23 -11.74 -0.60
C ARG A 88 8.78 -11.38 -0.27
N ASP A 89 8.34 -10.18 -0.63
CA ASP A 89 6.92 -9.77 -0.48
C ASP A 89 6.02 -10.69 -1.33
N MET A 90 6.41 -10.94 -2.58
CA MET A 90 5.66 -11.88 -3.43
C MET A 90 5.61 -13.29 -2.84
N ARG A 91 6.76 -13.83 -2.36
CA ARG A 91 6.76 -15.16 -1.70
C ARG A 91 5.90 -15.19 -0.45
N ARG A 92 5.93 -14.14 0.37
CA ARG A 92 5.10 -14.03 1.57
C ARG A 92 3.61 -14.03 1.21
N ARG A 93 3.19 -13.19 0.26
CA ARG A 93 1.79 -13.14 -0.19
C ARG A 93 1.32 -14.46 -0.78
N PHE A 94 2.20 -15.15 -1.50
CA PHE A 94 1.90 -16.48 -2.02
C PHE A 94 1.66 -17.49 -0.89
N LEU A 95 2.57 -17.55 0.10
CA LEU A 95 2.41 -18.45 1.24
C LEU A 95 1.16 -18.11 2.06
N ASP A 96 0.88 -16.82 2.27
CA ASP A 96 -0.32 -16.34 2.97
C ASP A 96 -1.61 -16.70 2.22
N ALA A 97 -1.62 -16.58 0.89
CA ALA A 97 -2.73 -17.07 0.07
C ALA A 97 -2.87 -18.60 0.17
N MET A 98 -1.77 -19.34 0.19
CA MET A 98 -1.80 -20.79 0.34
C MET A 98 -2.31 -21.24 1.72
N THR A 99 -1.99 -20.52 2.79
CA THR A 99 -2.55 -20.80 4.13
C THR A 99 -4.05 -20.57 4.16
N LEU A 100 -4.52 -19.47 3.55
CA LEU A 100 -5.96 -19.23 3.39
C LEU A 100 -6.65 -20.35 2.61
N VAL A 101 -6.03 -20.85 1.54
CA VAL A 101 -6.58 -21.97 0.75
C VAL A 101 -6.59 -23.29 1.54
N GLN A 102 -5.63 -23.49 2.43
CA GLN A 102 -5.60 -24.67 3.32
C GLN A 102 -6.71 -24.61 4.37
N ASP A 103 -6.96 -23.43 4.95
CA ASP A 103 -7.97 -23.23 5.98
C ASP A 103 -9.40 -23.17 5.40
N ASP A 104 -9.61 -22.39 4.33
CA ASP A 104 -10.94 -22.06 3.76
C ASP A 104 -11.35 -22.94 2.57
N ARG A 105 -10.56 -23.98 2.27
CA ARG A 105 -10.66 -24.84 1.07
C ARG A 105 -10.38 -24.08 -0.24
N LYS A 106 -10.32 -24.84 -1.33
CA LYS A 106 -10.01 -24.32 -2.67
C LYS A 106 -11.07 -23.29 -3.09
N PRO A 107 -10.68 -22.06 -3.47
CA PRO A 107 -11.61 -21.08 -3.97
C PRO A 107 -12.19 -21.56 -5.32
N ASP A 108 -13.51 -21.62 -5.40
CA ASP A 108 -14.24 -21.95 -6.63
C ASP A 108 -14.39 -20.74 -7.55
N VAL A 109 -14.19 -19.52 -7.02
CA VAL A 109 -14.37 -18.26 -7.75
C VAL A 109 -13.11 -17.40 -7.63
N PHE A 110 -12.48 -17.14 -8.77
CA PHE A 110 -11.40 -16.16 -8.89
C PHE A 110 -11.96 -14.87 -9.50
N LEU A 111 -12.02 -13.81 -8.70
CA LEU A 111 -12.42 -12.48 -9.17
C LEU A 111 -11.18 -11.64 -9.49
N THR A 112 -10.89 -11.44 -10.76
CA THR A 112 -9.79 -10.58 -11.22
C THR A 112 -10.35 -9.22 -11.63
N MET A 113 -10.23 -8.20 -10.78
CA MET A 113 -10.56 -6.82 -11.17
C MET A 113 -9.41 -6.18 -11.95
N THR A 114 -9.48 -6.25 -13.28
CA THR A 114 -8.59 -5.52 -14.17
C THR A 114 -9.10 -4.09 -14.37
N CYS A 115 -8.68 -3.18 -13.49
CA CYS A 115 -8.96 -1.76 -13.67
C CYS A 115 -8.05 -1.18 -14.75
N LYS A 116 -8.57 -1.02 -15.98
CA LYS A 116 -7.90 -0.21 -17.01
C LYS A 116 -8.17 1.27 -16.68
N PRO A 117 -7.14 2.07 -16.30
CA PRO A 117 -7.36 3.42 -15.74
C PRO A 117 -8.00 4.40 -16.73
N ASN A 118 -7.93 4.13 -18.04
CA ASN A 118 -8.52 4.96 -19.09
C ASN A 118 -9.94 4.52 -19.49
N LEU A 119 -10.59 3.64 -18.72
CA LEU A 119 -11.94 3.21 -19.04
C LEU A 119 -12.92 4.36 -18.75
N PRO A 120 -13.74 4.79 -19.73
CA PRO A 120 -14.61 5.96 -19.57
C PRO A 120 -15.58 5.81 -18.40
N LYS A 121 -16.08 4.59 -18.13
CA LYS A 121 -16.94 4.31 -16.96
C LYS A 121 -16.29 4.71 -15.63
N ILE A 122 -15.01 4.43 -15.43
CA ILE A 122 -14.31 4.77 -14.17
C ILE A 122 -14.15 6.28 -14.05
N LEU A 123 -13.87 6.97 -15.16
CA LEU A 123 -13.79 8.44 -15.19
C LEU A 123 -15.15 9.09 -14.93
N THR A 124 -16.23 8.52 -15.48
CA THR A 124 -17.60 9.00 -15.25
C THR A 124 -17.98 8.84 -13.78
N GLU A 125 -17.73 7.69 -13.16
CA GLU A 125 -18.01 7.49 -11.73
C GLU A 125 -17.14 8.39 -10.83
N LEU A 126 -15.87 8.59 -11.17
CA LEU A 126 -14.99 9.53 -10.46
C LEU A 126 -15.43 10.99 -10.62
N LEU A 127 -16.01 11.36 -11.76
CA LEU A 127 -16.60 12.68 -12.02
C LEU A 127 -17.94 12.83 -11.30
N LEU A 128 -18.76 11.78 -11.25
CA LEU A 128 -20.04 11.75 -10.53
C LEU A 128 -19.83 11.92 -9.02
N VAL A 129 -18.84 11.23 -8.44
CA VAL A 129 -18.46 11.43 -7.03
C VAL A 129 -17.91 12.84 -6.76
N LYS A 130 -17.27 13.48 -7.75
CA LYS A 130 -16.86 14.89 -7.66
C LYS A 130 -18.05 15.85 -7.76
N LEU A 131 -19.01 15.60 -8.66
CA LEU A 131 -20.19 16.43 -8.87
C LEU A 131 -21.19 16.34 -7.71
N LEU A 132 -21.44 15.13 -7.18
CA LEU A 132 -22.30 14.94 -6.00
C LEU A 132 -21.76 15.66 -4.76
N LYS A 133 -20.43 15.83 -4.66
CA LYS A 133 -19.80 16.65 -3.61
C LYS A 133 -19.93 18.15 -3.83
N ILE A 134 -20.12 18.60 -5.07
CA ILE A 134 -20.33 20.02 -5.41
C ILE A 134 -21.80 20.40 -5.22
N ASP A 135 -22.74 19.52 -5.60
CA ASP A 135 -24.17 19.76 -5.42
C ASP A 135 -24.59 19.80 -3.94
N GLN A 136 -23.91 19.08 -3.04
CA GLN A 136 -24.13 19.18 -1.60
C GLN A 136 -23.61 20.50 -0.96
N ILE A 137 -22.82 21.30 -1.67
CA ILE A 137 -22.26 22.56 -1.15
C ILE A 137 -23.06 23.79 -1.68
N LEU A 138 -23.82 23.65 -2.76
CA LEU A 138 -24.45 24.79 -3.45
C LEU A 138 -25.96 25.02 -3.18
N LEU A 139 -26.55 24.34 -2.18
CA LEU A 139 -27.91 24.64 -1.72
C LEU A 139 -27.97 24.99 -0.22
N PRO A 140 -27.78 26.26 0.17
CA PRO A 140 -28.32 26.78 1.42
C PRO A 140 -29.70 27.41 1.16
N GLU A 141 -30.71 26.83 1.81
CA GLU A 141 -31.99 27.38 2.26
C GLU A 141 -32.87 28.19 1.29
N SER A 142 -33.98 27.59 0.87
CA SER A 142 -35.21 28.34 0.56
C SER A 142 -36.30 28.02 1.60
N SER A 143 -37.00 29.09 2.02
CA SER A 143 -38.29 29.16 2.73
C SER A 143 -38.31 29.04 4.26
N MET A 144 -38.35 30.20 4.93
CA MET A 144 -39.11 30.39 6.18
C MET A 144 -40.58 30.68 5.82
N PRO A 145 -41.57 30.06 6.48
CA PRO A 145 -42.98 30.35 6.27
C PRO A 145 -43.51 31.39 7.27
N SER A 146 -44.26 32.36 6.75
CA SER A 146 -45.35 33.05 7.47
C SER A 146 -46.32 33.62 6.44
#